data_AF-A0A7X8JB48-F1
#
_entry.id   AF-A0A7X8JB48-F1
#
_cell.length_a   1.000
_cell.length_b   1.000
_cell.length_c   1.000
_cell.angle_alpha   90.00
_cell.angle_beta   90.00
_cell.angle_gamma   90.00
#
_symmetry.space_group_name_H-M   'P 1'
#
loop_
_entity.id
_entity.type
_entity.pdbx_description
1 polymer ?
#
loop_
_entity_poly.entity_id
_entity_poly.type
_entity_poly.pdbx_seq_one_letter_code
_entity_poly.pdbx_strand_id
1 'polypeptide(L)'
;MGNVFKLSAIALAICAINLSTDISYAAKYDVITSTKAMVAKDTLEGIDMSSIAVADGASLEMYSPDRMNTIIENSDLASVVKKRDKCQFISDIEDRARLVKSPVFMYAWGSLLLDGTCVRKDKELGLGYIRKAADEGYAPAMVRMAQFFERGLFTSKNLTLSEQYMHTAAALGSKTARLNWADMLVRGYGGSPALYEEAFGWLYHSKFFDDYSNAKKAYLEEELKKHLPPNVIARNMAFEPDY
;
A
#
# COMPACT_ATOMS: atom_id res chain seq x y z
N MET A 1 -65.98 10.38 23.00
CA MET A 1 -65.95 11.62 23.81
C MET A 1 -65.31 11.29 25.14
N GLY A 2 -64.14 11.85 25.42
CA GLY A 2 -63.36 11.55 26.63
C GLY A 2 -61.98 12.20 26.53
N ASN A 3 -61.85 13.37 27.16
CA ASN A 3 -60.63 14.16 27.36
C ASN A 3 -59.54 13.36 28.12
N VAL A 4 -58.26 13.74 27.99
CA VAL A 4 -57.53 14.56 28.98
C VAL A 4 -56.15 14.97 28.44
N PHE A 5 -55.89 16.27 28.56
CA PHE A 5 -54.68 17.05 28.33
C PHE A 5 -53.53 16.74 29.30
N LYS A 6 -52.27 16.97 28.85
CA LYS A 6 -51.28 17.96 29.39
C LYS A 6 -49.91 17.73 28.70
N LEU A 7 -49.40 18.68 27.90
CA LEU A 7 -48.54 19.85 28.25
C LEU A 7 -47.15 19.40 28.74
N SER A 8 -45.99 19.82 28.22
CA SER A 8 -45.48 21.20 28.03
C SER A 8 -44.05 21.12 27.43
N ALA A 9 -43.69 21.89 26.38
CA ALA A 9 -42.74 23.05 26.34
C ALA A 9 -41.25 22.79 26.69
N ILE A 10 -40.18 23.48 26.25
CA ILE A 10 -39.82 24.54 25.28
C ILE A 10 -38.25 24.63 25.34
N ALA A 11 -37.60 24.97 24.22
CA ALA A 11 -36.31 25.71 24.04
C ALA A 11 -34.88 25.10 24.18
N LEU A 12 -34.03 25.62 23.26
CA LEU A 12 -32.60 26.00 23.33
C LEU A 12 -31.47 24.99 22.99
N ALA A 13 -31.06 25.01 21.71
CA ALA A 13 -29.78 25.50 21.16
C ALA A 13 -28.38 25.06 21.70
N ILE A 14 -27.48 24.80 20.71
CA ILE A 14 -26.00 25.02 20.64
C ILE A 14 -25.06 23.81 20.80
N CYS A 15 -24.13 23.71 19.81
CA CYS A 15 -22.84 22.98 19.75
C CYS A 15 -22.88 21.43 19.72
N ALA A 16 -22.04 20.70 18.99
CA ALA A 16 -20.73 21.00 18.40
C ALA A 16 -20.44 20.12 17.16
N ILE A 17 -19.76 20.75 16.21
CA ILE A 17 -18.87 20.30 15.15
C ILE A 17 -18.21 18.92 15.33
N ASN A 18 -18.10 18.15 14.24
CA ASN A 18 -16.97 17.29 13.83
C ASN A 18 -17.13 17.06 12.30
N LEU A 19 -16.58 17.88 11.38
CA LEU A 19 -15.18 17.91 10.89
C LEU A 19 -14.55 16.51 10.85
N SER A 20 -14.59 15.89 9.66
CA SER A 20 -13.48 15.78 8.68
C SER A 20 -12.47 14.71 9.09
N THR A 21 -12.13 13.75 8.22
CA THR A 21 -11.05 13.92 7.25
C THR A 21 -10.97 12.69 6.34
N ASP A 22 -11.42 12.81 5.08
CA ASP A 22 -10.86 11.99 4.00
C ASP A 22 -9.75 12.83 3.37
N ILE A 23 -8.53 12.69 3.91
CA ILE A 23 -7.33 13.25 3.30
C ILE A 23 -6.88 12.24 2.25
N SER A 24 -6.98 12.61 0.98
CA SER A 24 -6.36 11.88 -0.11
C SER A 24 -4.84 12.00 0.00
N TYR A 25 -4.18 10.86 0.17
CA TYR A 25 -2.73 10.72 0.01
C TYR A 25 -2.51 9.70 -1.11
N ALA A 26 -2.35 10.20 -2.33
CA ALA A 26 -2.04 9.39 -3.51
C ALA A 26 -1.01 10.12 -4.38
N ALA A 27 0.26 9.89 -4.09
CA ALA A 27 1.32 9.97 -5.09
C ALA A 27 2.08 8.65 -5.08
N LYS A 28 2.11 7.99 -6.26
CA LYS A 28 2.80 6.72 -6.63
C LYS A 28 1.98 5.42 -6.67
N TYR A 29 0.66 5.50 -6.81
CA TYR A 29 -0.14 4.40 -7.37
C TYR A 29 -1.17 5.01 -8.32
N ASP A 30 -1.14 4.67 -9.60
CA ASP A 30 -2.05 5.21 -10.61
C ASP A 30 -3.48 4.76 -10.31
N VAL A 31 -4.30 5.68 -9.80
CA VAL A 31 -5.73 5.47 -9.54
C VAL A 31 -6.53 6.25 -10.56
N ILE A 32 -6.99 5.62 -11.65
CA ILE A 32 -8.21 6.04 -12.38
C ILE A 32 -8.81 4.76 -12.99
N THR A 33 -10.03 4.32 -12.65
CA THR A 33 -11.26 4.86 -13.24
C THR A 33 -12.47 4.39 -12.44
N SER A 34 -13.09 5.31 -11.71
CA SER A 34 -14.54 5.21 -11.51
C SER A 34 -15.14 6.58 -11.79
N THR A 35 -16.16 6.60 -12.65
CA THR A 35 -16.81 7.80 -13.20
C THR A 35 -17.42 8.71 -12.13
N LYS A 36 -17.45 8.28 -10.86
CA LYS A 36 -17.80 9.12 -9.70
C LYS A 36 -16.73 10.14 -9.32
N ALA A 37 -15.45 9.92 -9.67
CA ALA A 37 -14.37 10.83 -9.33
C ALA A 37 -14.32 12.09 -10.23
N MET A 38 -14.74 11.99 -11.50
CA MET A 38 -14.77 13.13 -12.42
C MET A 38 -15.85 14.16 -12.05
N VAL A 39 -17.00 13.73 -11.52
CA VAL A 39 -18.08 14.64 -11.11
C VAL A 39 -17.67 15.48 -9.88
N ALA A 40 -16.76 14.97 -9.05
CA ALA A 40 -16.24 15.70 -7.89
C ALA A 40 -15.21 16.79 -8.27
N LYS A 41 -14.51 16.64 -9.39
CA LYS A 41 -13.51 17.60 -9.88
C LYS A 41 -14.15 18.92 -10.30
N ASP A 42 -15.24 18.87 -11.06
CA ASP A 42 -15.97 20.07 -11.52
C ASP A 42 -16.57 20.88 -10.36
N THR A 43 -16.90 20.24 -9.23
CA THR A 43 -17.38 20.93 -8.02
C THR A 43 -16.29 21.59 -7.19
N LEU A 44 -15.01 21.23 -7.37
CA LEU A 44 -13.89 21.75 -6.58
C LEU A 44 -13.16 22.91 -7.26
N GLU A 45 -13.26 23.05 -8.59
CA GLU A 45 -12.65 24.15 -9.34
C GLU A 45 -13.28 25.53 -9.07
N GLY A 46 -14.39 25.58 -8.32
CA GLY A 46 -15.09 26.82 -7.93
C GLY A 46 -14.80 27.32 -6.50
N ILE A 47 -13.93 26.64 -5.72
CA ILE A 47 -13.67 27.02 -4.33
C ILE A 47 -12.38 27.87 -4.25
N ASP A 48 -12.54 29.16 -3.95
CA ASP A 48 -11.41 30.04 -3.67
C ASP A 48 -10.75 29.71 -2.32
N MET A 49 -9.67 28.93 -2.39
CA MET A 49 -8.85 28.54 -1.24
C MET A 49 -7.91 29.65 -0.72
N SER A 50 -7.95 30.86 -1.29
CA SER A 50 -7.08 31.97 -0.87
C SER A 50 -7.33 32.47 0.56
N SER A 51 -8.43 32.04 1.20
CA SER A 51 -8.80 32.44 2.57
C SER A 51 -8.39 31.44 3.66
N ILE A 52 -7.81 30.29 3.31
CA ILE A 52 -7.27 29.35 4.31
C ILE A 52 -5.89 29.85 4.73
N ALA A 53 -5.87 30.75 5.70
CA ALA A 53 -4.67 31.09 6.43
C ALA A 53 -4.15 29.81 7.11
N VAL A 54 -3.06 29.25 6.56
CA VAL A 54 -2.30 28.19 7.23
C VAL A 54 -1.70 28.82 8.47
N ALA A 55 -2.32 28.56 9.62
CA ALA A 55 -1.78 28.96 10.90
C ALA A 55 -0.41 28.30 11.09
N ASP A 56 0.61 29.13 11.13
CA ASP A 56 1.99 28.79 11.48
C ASP A 56 2.00 28.22 12.91
N GLY A 57 1.96 26.90 13.04
CA GLY A 57 1.73 26.21 14.32
C GLY A 57 1.09 24.82 14.25
N ALA A 58 0.79 24.27 13.06
CA ALA A 58 0.44 22.87 12.94
C ALA A 58 1.60 22.00 13.45
N SER A 59 1.32 21.10 14.41
CA SER A 59 2.27 20.11 14.91
C SER A 59 3.01 19.49 13.73
N LEU A 60 4.34 19.65 13.69
CA LEU A 60 5.17 19.11 12.61
C LEU A 60 4.98 17.59 12.58
N GLU A 61 4.13 17.12 11.67
CA GLU A 61 3.89 15.70 11.45
C GLU A 61 5.20 15.10 10.94
N MET A 62 5.96 14.48 11.83
CA MET A 62 7.26 13.94 11.46
C MET A 62 7.10 12.80 10.44
N TYR A 63 6.04 12.00 10.54
CA TYR A 63 5.68 10.98 9.56
C TYR A 63 4.32 11.23 8.95
N SER A 64 4.28 11.85 7.78
CA SER A 64 3.11 11.74 6.91
C SER A 64 3.05 10.34 6.28
N PRO A 65 1.86 9.87 5.84
CA PRO A 65 1.72 8.61 5.11
C PRO A 65 2.68 8.47 3.93
N ASP A 66 2.82 9.52 3.10
CA ASP A 66 3.72 9.54 1.94
C ASP A 66 5.19 9.42 2.33
N ARG A 67 5.59 10.12 3.40
CA ARG A 67 6.96 10.05 3.90
C ARG A 67 7.25 8.65 4.43
N MET A 68 6.30 8.03 5.13
CA MET A 68 6.44 6.66 5.63
C MET A 68 6.51 5.65 4.48
N ASN A 69 5.69 5.80 3.43
CA ASN A 69 5.78 4.99 2.21
C ASN A 69 7.17 5.10 1.56
N THR A 70 7.70 6.32 1.44
CA THR A 70 9.04 6.56 0.91
C THR A 70 10.13 5.86 1.73
N ILE A 71 10.00 5.87 3.06
CA ILE A 71 10.92 5.15 3.96
C ILE A 71 10.82 3.65 3.75
N ILE A 72 9.60 3.10 3.65
CA ILE A 72 9.38 1.65 3.47
C ILE A 72 9.90 1.16 2.12
N GLU A 73 9.73 1.95 1.06
CA GLU A 73 10.15 1.56 -0.30
C GLU A 73 11.67 1.69 -0.52
N ASN A 74 12.30 2.72 0.04
CA ASN A 74 13.68 3.08 -0.31
C ASN A 74 14.68 2.91 0.84
N SER A 75 14.25 2.49 2.03
CA SER A 75 15.10 2.46 3.21
C SER A 75 14.79 1.30 4.16
N ASP A 76 15.77 1.00 5.03
CA ASP A 76 15.52 0.18 6.20
C ASP A 76 14.78 1.02 7.27
N LEU A 77 13.46 0.81 7.38
CA LEU A 77 12.59 1.42 8.39
C LEU A 77 13.22 1.33 9.79
N ALA A 78 13.82 0.19 10.15
CA ALA A 78 14.40 0.00 11.46
C ALA A 78 15.59 0.95 11.70
N SER A 79 16.46 1.13 10.70
CA SER A 79 17.57 2.07 10.78
C SER A 79 17.10 3.52 10.91
N VAL A 80 16.07 3.91 10.17
CA VAL A 80 15.48 5.26 10.27
C VAL A 80 14.95 5.51 11.68
N VAL A 81 14.08 4.63 12.17
CA VAL A 81 13.43 4.76 13.47
C VAL A 81 14.43 4.71 14.62
N LYS A 82 15.41 3.79 14.57
CA LYS A 82 16.36 3.58 15.66
C LYS A 82 17.52 4.58 15.66
N LYS A 83 18.14 4.83 14.50
CA LYS A 83 19.40 5.59 14.41
C LYS A 83 19.15 7.08 14.21
N ARG A 84 18.32 7.44 13.23
CA ARG A 84 18.02 8.84 12.90
C ARG A 84 17.10 9.44 13.94
N ASP A 85 16.01 8.75 14.22
CA ASP A 85 14.92 9.29 15.03
C ASP A 85 15.01 8.87 16.50
N LYS A 86 16.02 8.04 16.87
CA LYS A 86 16.31 7.61 18.24
C LYS A 86 15.08 7.13 19.02
N CYS A 87 14.19 6.40 18.34
CA CYS A 87 12.95 5.86 18.88
C CYS A 87 11.90 6.89 19.35
N GLN A 88 12.06 8.18 19.03
CA GLN A 88 11.21 9.25 19.59
C GLN A 88 9.75 9.20 19.14
N PHE A 89 9.47 8.62 17.97
CA PHE A 89 8.14 8.65 17.34
C PHE A 89 7.44 7.28 17.31
N ILE A 90 7.88 6.34 18.15
CA ILE A 90 7.29 4.99 18.20
C ILE A 90 5.82 5.03 18.61
N SER A 91 5.45 5.86 19.58
CA SER A 91 4.07 5.99 20.03
C SER A 91 3.14 6.50 18.92
N ASP A 92 3.59 7.46 18.12
CA ASP A 92 2.82 7.96 16.97
C ASP A 92 2.62 6.87 15.90
N ILE A 93 3.66 6.09 15.58
CA ILE A 93 3.54 4.95 14.67
C ILE A 93 2.51 3.94 15.20
N GLU A 94 2.59 3.61 16.49
CA GLU A 94 1.65 2.69 17.14
C GLU A 94 0.21 3.23 17.12
N ASP A 95 0.01 4.48 17.52
CA ASP A 95 -1.32 5.10 17.58
C ASP A 95 -1.97 5.19 16.20
N ARG A 96 -1.19 5.50 15.15
CA ARG A 96 -1.68 5.51 13.77
C ARG A 96 -2.01 4.11 13.24
N ALA A 97 -1.28 3.10 13.67
CA ALA A 97 -1.59 1.70 13.35
C ALA A 97 -2.86 1.23 14.08
N ARG A 98 -3.02 1.60 15.37
CA ARG A 98 -4.07 1.08 16.26
C ARG A 98 -5.39 1.83 16.17
N LEU A 99 -5.33 3.15 16.22
CA LEU A 99 -6.48 4.05 16.35
C LEU A 99 -6.95 4.53 14.98
N VAL A 100 -6.01 5.04 14.17
CA VAL A 100 -6.30 5.55 12.82
C VAL A 100 -6.43 4.40 11.81
N LYS A 101 -5.78 3.27 12.07
CA LYS A 101 -5.80 2.08 11.19
C LYS A 101 -5.26 2.38 9.79
N SER A 102 -4.26 3.25 9.70
CA SER A 102 -3.62 3.54 8.41
C SER A 102 -2.77 2.32 7.95
N PRO A 103 -2.96 1.79 6.72
CA PRO A 103 -2.29 0.56 6.29
C PRO A 103 -0.76 0.65 6.28
N VAL A 104 -0.21 1.80 5.90
CA VAL A 104 1.24 2.06 5.93
C VAL A 104 1.79 2.03 7.37
N PHE A 105 1.06 2.57 8.35
CA PHE A 105 1.47 2.54 9.75
C PHE A 105 1.22 1.18 10.39
N MET A 106 0.17 0.45 10.01
CA MET A 106 0.02 -0.96 10.39
C MET A 106 1.22 -1.78 9.92
N TYR A 107 1.66 -1.59 8.68
CA TYR A 107 2.85 -2.27 8.18
C TYR A 107 4.11 -1.87 8.94
N ALA A 108 4.31 -0.58 9.18
CA ALA A 108 5.46 -0.07 9.91
C ALA A 108 5.50 -0.64 11.34
N TRP A 109 4.39 -0.54 12.07
CA TRP A 109 4.25 -1.07 13.42
C TRP A 109 4.47 -2.58 13.48
N GLY A 110 3.84 -3.32 12.55
CA GLY A 110 4.04 -4.76 12.42
C GLY A 110 5.50 -5.12 12.22
N SER A 111 6.21 -4.38 11.36
CA SER A 111 7.64 -4.59 11.11
C SER A 111 8.49 -4.33 12.35
N LEU A 112 8.23 -3.23 13.08
CA LEU A 112 8.94 -2.90 14.32
C LEU A 112 8.74 -3.95 15.41
N LEU A 113 7.53 -4.51 15.54
CA LEU A 113 7.23 -5.60 16.47
C LEU A 113 7.92 -6.91 16.08
N LEU A 114 7.95 -7.25 14.79
CA LEU A 114 8.64 -8.45 14.29
C LEU A 114 10.15 -8.38 14.53
N ASP A 115 10.74 -7.19 14.34
CA ASP A 115 12.19 -6.99 14.48
C ASP A 115 12.61 -6.72 15.93
N GLY A 116 11.71 -6.19 16.77
CA GLY A 116 12.02 -5.71 18.12
C GLY A 116 12.73 -4.36 18.11
N THR A 117 12.44 -3.51 17.11
CA THR A 117 13.11 -2.21 16.97
C THR A 117 12.41 -1.18 17.83
N CYS A 118 13.11 -0.70 18.87
CA CYS A 118 12.61 0.27 19.85
C CYS A 118 11.40 -0.20 20.67
N VAL A 119 10.96 -1.45 20.49
CA VAL A 119 9.84 -2.08 21.21
C VAL A 119 10.17 -3.53 21.53
N ARG A 120 9.47 -4.11 22.51
CA ARG A 120 9.61 -5.53 22.81
C ARG A 120 9.12 -6.33 21.59
N LYS A 121 9.96 -7.26 21.12
CA LYS A 121 9.63 -8.14 19.99
C LYS A 121 8.36 -8.94 20.30
N ASP A 122 7.42 -8.92 19.36
CA ASP A 122 6.16 -9.65 19.42
C ASP A 122 5.80 -10.16 18.03
N LYS A 123 6.05 -11.45 17.80
CA LYS A 123 5.93 -12.06 16.47
C LYS A 123 4.47 -12.19 16.04
N GLU A 124 3.60 -12.58 16.96
CA GLU A 124 2.19 -12.85 16.68
C GLU A 124 1.46 -11.54 16.41
N LEU A 125 1.67 -10.53 17.26
CA LEU A 125 1.09 -9.22 17.07
C LEU A 125 1.64 -8.55 15.79
N GLY A 126 2.96 -8.64 15.58
CA GLY A 126 3.62 -8.08 14.40
C GLY A 126 3.08 -8.67 13.09
N LEU A 127 2.99 -10.00 13.00
CA LEU A 127 2.38 -10.68 11.86
C LEU A 127 0.91 -10.28 11.67
N GLY A 128 0.16 -10.12 12.76
CA GLY A 128 -1.23 -9.67 12.73
C GLY A 128 -1.40 -8.30 12.08
N TYR A 129 -0.53 -7.33 12.37
CA TYR A 129 -0.59 -6.01 11.75
C TYR A 129 -0.15 -6.03 10.27
N ILE A 130 0.89 -6.80 9.92
CA ILE A 130 1.28 -6.96 8.51
C ILE A 130 0.14 -7.57 7.71
N ARG A 131 -0.55 -8.58 8.24
CA ARG A 131 -1.72 -9.17 7.59
C ARG A 131 -2.84 -8.16 7.40
N LYS A 132 -3.21 -7.40 8.44
CA LYS A 132 -4.23 -6.35 8.33
C LYS A 132 -3.89 -5.31 7.28
N ALA A 133 -2.63 -4.86 7.22
CA ALA A 133 -2.19 -3.93 6.18
C ALA A 133 -2.35 -4.52 4.77
N ALA A 134 -2.03 -5.82 4.59
CA ALA A 134 -2.22 -6.51 3.33
C ALA A 134 -3.71 -6.65 2.97
N ASP A 135 -4.57 -6.94 3.95
CA ASP A 135 -6.02 -7.04 3.77
C ASP A 135 -6.66 -5.69 3.36
N GLU A 136 -6.06 -4.57 3.79
CA GLU A 136 -6.42 -3.20 3.37
C GLU A 136 -5.80 -2.78 2.02
N GLY A 137 -5.22 -3.71 1.25
CA GLY A 137 -4.69 -3.41 -0.08
C GLY A 137 -3.26 -2.84 -0.11
N TYR A 138 -2.54 -2.81 1.03
CA TYR A 138 -1.19 -2.24 1.06
C TYR A 138 -0.16 -3.18 0.41
N ALA A 139 0.25 -2.85 -0.81
CA ALA A 139 1.12 -3.72 -1.62
C ALA A 139 2.45 -4.12 -0.94
N PRO A 140 3.17 -3.24 -0.20
CA PRO A 140 4.35 -3.66 0.55
C PRO A 140 4.06 -4.73 1.62
N ALA A 141 2.89 -4.68 2.26
CA ALA A 141 2.47 -5.72 3.20
C ALA A 141 2.16 -7.04 2.49
N MET A 142 1.49 -7.00 1.33
CA MET A 142 1.24 -8.19 0.52
C MET A 142 2.55 -8.86 0.07
N VAL A 143 3.53 -8.08 -0.42
CA VAL A 143 4.87 -8.59 -0.76
C VAL A 143 5.52 -9.27 0.44
N ARG A 144 5.40 -8.67 1.63
CA ARG A 144 5.97 -9.23 2.85
C ARG A 144 5.26 -10.53 3.27
N MET A 145 3.94 -10.58 3.18
CA MET A 145 3.16 -11.80 3.42
C MET A 145 3.54 -12.91 2.44
N ALA A 146 3.71 -12.58 1.16
CA ALA A 146 4.17 -13.52 0.15
C ALA A 146 5.53 -14.13 0.53
N GLN A 147 6.50 -13.31 0.96
CA GLN A 147 7.81 -13.78 1.41
C GLN A 147 7.74 -14.66 2.66
N PHE A 148 6.83 -14.36 3.59
CA PHE A 148 6.60 -15.21 4.76
C PHE A 148 6.10 -16.59 4.36
N PHE A 149 5.13 -16.68 3.45
CA PHE A 149 4.63 -17.95 2.93
C PHE A 149 5.67 -18.69 2.07
N GLU A 150 6.49 -17.99 1.30
CA GLU A 150 7.54 -18.59 0.48
C GLU A 150 8.59 -19.30 1.36
N ARG A 151 8.98 -18.65 2.46
CA ARG A 151 10.05 -19.12 3.36
C ARG A 151 9.55 -19.99 4.51
N GLY A 152 8.25 -19.99 4.79
CA GLY A 152 7.70 -20.57 6.02
C GLY A 152 8.14 -19.81 7.27
N LEU A 153 8.25 -18.48 7.18
CA LEU A 153 8.65 -17.62 8.29
C LEU A 153 7.41 -17.04 8.98
N PHE A 154 7.22 -17.32 10.27
CA PHE A 154 6.02 -16.97 11.06
C PHE A 154 4.71 -17.62 10.58
N THR A 155 4.74 -18.31 9.45
CA THR A 155 3.64 -19.07 8.84
C THR A 155 4.17 -20.40 8.32
N SER A 156 3.28 -21.34 8.02
CA SER A 156 3.67 -22.55 7.28
C SER A 156 4.01 -22.20 5.84
N LYS A 157 5.03 -22.85 5.28
CA LYS A 157 5.42 -22.65 3.88
C LYS A 157 4.24 -23.00 2.96
N ASN A 158 3.84 -22.05 2.11
CA ASN A 158 2.75 -22.23 1.16
C ASN A 158 3.01 -21.39 -0.11
N LEU A 159 3.55 -22.03 -1.13
CA LEU A 159 3.97 -21.35 -2.36
C LEU A 159 2.78 -20.85 -3.19
N THR A 160 1.64 -21.55 -3.16
CA THR A 160 0.42 -21.10 -3.84
C THR A 160 -0.09 -19.80 -3.23
N LEU A 161 -0.19 -19.73 -1.90
CA LEU A 161 -0.64 -18.50 -1.24
C LEU A 161 0.39 -17.38 -1.37
N SER A 162 1.68 -17.72 -1.35
CA SER A 162 2.76 -16.77 -1.64
C SER A 162 2.58 -16.12 -3.02
N GLU A 163 2.34 -16.93 -4.04
CA GLU A 163 2.13 -16.47 -5.42
C GLU A 163 0.89 -15.58 -5.52
N GLN A 164 -0.22 -15.96 -4.90
CA GLN A 164 -1.45 -15.14 -4.88
C GLN A 164 -1.24 -13.76 -4.27
N TYR A 165 -0.55 -13.66 -3.13
CA TYR A 165 -0.21 -12.36 -2.53
C TYR A 165 0.72 -11.54 -3.43
N MET A 166 1.70 -12.18 -4.06
CA MET A 166 2.65 -11.49 -4.94
C MET A 166 1.99 -11.00 -6.23
N HIS A 167 1.15 -11.83 -6.85
CA HIS A 167 0.36 -11.49 -8.03
C HIS A 167 -0.57 -10.32 -7.75
N THR A 168 -1.32 -10.37 -6.64
CA THR A 168 -2.21 -9.27 -6.24
C THR A 168 -1.45 -7.97 -6.05
N ALA A 169 -0.30 -8.00 -5.38
CA ALA A 169 0.54 -6.82 -5.21
C ALA A 169 1.09 -6.28 -6.55
N ALA A 170 1.42 -7.17 -7.49
CA ALA A 170 1.89 -6.81 -8.83
C ALA A 170 0.78 -6.16 -9.67
N ALA A 171 -0.44 -6.68 -9.57
CA ALA A 171 -1.65 -6.16 -10.20
C ALA A 171 -2.00 -4.75 -9.66
N LEU A 172 -1.79 -4.50 -8.37
CA LEU A 172 -1.94 -3.17 -7.74
C LEU A 172 -0.81 -2.18 -8.11
N GLY A 173 0.10 -2.55 -9.02
CA GLY A 173 1.12 -1.65 -9.54
C GLY A 173 2.44 -1.65 -8.78
N SER A 174 2.63 -2.52 -7.77
CA SER A 174 3.92 -2.62 -7.09
C SER A 174 5.00 -3.15 -8.02
N LYS A 175 5.95 -2.29 -8.39
CA LYS A 175 7.10 -2.63 -9.24
C LYS A 175 7.95 -3.73 -8.62
N THR A 176 8.15 -3.70 -7.30
CA THR A 176 8.85 -4.74 -6.54
C THR A 176 8.11 -6.08 -6.64
N ALA A 177 6.77 -6.06 -6.52
CA ALA A 177 5.97 -7.27 -6.65
C ALA A 177 6.02 -7.83 -8.09
N ARG A 178 5.99 -6.98 -9.12
CA ARG A 178 6.12 -7.41 -10.53
C ARG A 178 7.43 -8.17 -10.77
N LEU A 179 8.56 -7.64 -10.29
CA LEU A 179 9.86 -8.34 -10.36
C LEU A 179 9.84 -9.67 -9.60
N ASN A 180 9.31 -9.67 -8.38
CA ASN A 180 9.35 -10.86 -7.54
C ASN A 180 8.36 -11.94 -8.01
N TRP A 181 7.22 -11.55 -8.56
CA TRP A 181 6.25 -12.49 -9.13
C TRP A 181 6.79 -13.13 -10.41
N ALA A 182 7.35 -12.34 -11.34
CA ALA A 182 8.04 -12.87 -12.51
C ALA A 182 9.15 -13.87 -12.13
N ASP A 183 9.95 -13.54 -11.11
CA ASP A 183 10.97 -14.43 -10.55
C ASP A 183 10.38 -15.72 -9.94
N MET A 184 9.22 -15.67 -9.30
CA MET A 184 8.51 -16.86 -8.82
C MET A 184 8.08 -17.77 -9.99
N LEU A 185 7.51 -17.19 -11.07
CA LEU A 185 7.07 -17.95 -12.24
C LEU A 185 8.24 -18.61 -12.98
N VAL A 186 9.36 -17.88 -13.15
CA VAL A 186 10.60 -18.40 -13.76
C VAL A 186 11.18 -19.56 -12.96
N ARG A 187 11.07 -19.52 -11.63
CA ARG A 187 11.45 -20.64 -10.74
C ARG A 187 10.44 -21.80 -10.75
N GLY A 188 9.37 -21.72 -11.54
CA GLY A 188 8.37 -22.77 -11.72
C GLY A 188 7.18 -22.69 -10.75
N TYR A 189 7.01 -21.60 -10.00
CA TYR A 189 5.90 -21.41 -9.08
C TYR A 189 4.76 -20.64 -9.76
N GLY A 190 3.88 -21.36 -10.49
CA GLY A 190 2.75 -20.79 -11.23
C GLY A 190 2.85 -21.07 -12.73
N GLY A 191 2.58 -22.31 -13.14
CA GLY A 191 2.93 -22.84 -14.46
C GLY A 191 1.81 -22.86 -15.48
N SER A 192 1.17 -21.73 -15.77
CA SER A 192 0.26 -21.63 -16.93
C SER A 192 0.72 -20.57 -17.91
N PRO A 193 0.56 -20.78 -19.24
CA PRO A 193 0.93 -19.78 -20.26
C PRO A 193 0.34 -18.38 -20.01
N ALA A 194 -0.86 -18.30 -19.44
CA ALA A 194 -1.52 -17.03 -19.13
C ALA A 194 -0.74 -16.20 -18.09
N LEU A 195 -0.17 -16.83 -17.06
CA LEU A 195 0.60 -16.14 -16.03
C LEU A 195 1.93 -15.63 -16.58
N TYR A 196 2.60 -16.41 -17.44
CA TYR A 196 3.83 -15.98 -18.11
C TYR A 196 3.59 -14.76 -19.01
N GLU A 197 2.48 -14.75 -19.74
CA GLU A 197 2.11 -13.64 -20.64
C GLU A 197 1.81 -12.36 -19.85
N GLU A 198 1.03 -12.48 -18.77
CA GLU A 198 0.68 -11.36 -17.90
C GLU A 198 1.91 -10.79 -17.20
N ALA A 199 2.75 -11.64 -16.61
CA ALA A 199 4.00 -11.22 -15.97
C ALA A 199 4.95 -10.54 -16.95
N PHE A 200 5.07 -11.08 -18.17
CA PHE A 200 5.88 -10.46 -19.22
C PHE A 200 5.35 -9.07 -19.59
N GLY A 201 4.05 -8.94 -19.85
CA GLY A 201 3.43 -7.66 -20.18
C GLY A 201 3.63 -6.61 -19.09
N TRP A 202 3.33 -6.95 -17.83
CA TRP A 202 3.52 -6.02 -16.71
C TRP A 202 4.98 -5.67 -16.47
N LEU A 203 5.88 -6.64 -16.58
CA LEU A 203 7.30 -6.42 -16.35
C LEU A 203 7.90 -5.55 -17.45
N TYR A 204 7.61 -5.85 -18.72
CA TYR A 204 8.10 -5.11 -19.89
C TYR A 204 7.80 -3.61 -19.79
N HIS A 205 6.58 -3.26 -19.39
CA HIS A 205 6.10 -1.88 -19.22
C HIS A 205 6.48 -1.21 -17.90
N SER A 206 7.19 -1.90 -17.01
CA SER A 206 7.64 -1.33 -15.73
C SER A 206 8.98 -0.59 -15.87
N LYS A 207 9.02 0.67 -15.46
CA LYS A 207 10.26 1.48 -15.40
C LYS A 207 10.91 1.38 -14.03
N PHE A 208 12.18 0.99 -13.97
CA PHE A 208 13.00 0.95 -12.76
C PHE A 208 14.17 1.94 -12.87
N PHE A 209 14.57 2.54 -11.75
CA PHE A 209 15.58 3.60 -11.72
C PHE A 209 16.93 3.14 -11.16
N ASP A 210 17.00 1.96 -10.56
CA ASP A 210 18.23 1.36 -10.07
C ASP A 210 18.74 0.25 -11.02
N ASP A 211 20.07 0.13 -11.10
CA ASP A 211 20.74 -0.81 -11.99
C ASP A 211 20.38 -2.26 -11.68
N TYR A 212 20.24 -2.59 -10.39
CA TYR A 212 19.89 -3.94 -9.95
C TYR A 212 18.54 -4.39 -10.50
N SER A 213 17.51 -3.56 -10.32
CA SER A 213 16.16 -3.86 -10.79
C SER A 213 16.08 -3.91 -12.32
N ASN A 214 16.81 -3.05 -13.02
CA ASN A 214 16.90 -3.08 -14.48
C ASN A 214 17.60 -4.36 -15.00
N ALA A 215 18.71 -4.77 -14.39
CA ALA A 215 19.39 -6.01 -14.73
C ALA A 215 18.51 -7.24 -14.44
N LYS A 216 17.84 -7.25 -13.29
CA LYS A 216 16.89 -8.32 -12.92
C LYS A 216 15.71 -8.38 -13.89
N LYS A 217 15.14 -7.24 -14.26
CA LYS A 217 14.07 -7.13 -15.28
C LYS A 217 14.51 -7.79 -16.59
N ALA A 218 15.66 -7.40 -17.12
CA ALA A 218 16.16 -7.91 -18.40
C ALA A 218 16.33 -9.44 -18.39
N TYR A 219 16.91 -9.99 -17.31
CA TYR A 219 17.03 -11.43 -17.14
C TYR A 219 15.66 -12.13 -17.13
N LEU A 220 14.72 -11.63 -16.33
CA LEU A 220 13.40 -12.24 -16.19
C LEU A 220 12.59 -12.17 -17.48
N GLU A 221 12.67 -11.06 -18.23
CA GLU A 221 12.02 -10.95 -19.54
C GLU A 221 12.51 -12.03 -20.52
N GLU A 222 13.83 -12.28 -20.58
CA GLU A 222 14.38 -13.32 -21.44
C GLU A 222 13.94 -14.73 -21.01
N GLU A 223 13.86 -15.00 -19.70
CA GLU A 223 13.35 -16.27 -19.21
C GLU A 223 11.85 -16.45 -19.52
N LEU A 224 11.03 -15.42 -19.30
CA LEU A 224 9.60 -15.44 -19.59
C LEU A 224 9.33 -15.68 -21.09
N LYS A 225 10.10 -15.04 -21.99
CA LYS A 225 9.96 -15.22 -23.45
C LYS A 225 10.11 -16.67 -23.90
N LYS A 226 10.90 -17.50 -23.20
CA LYS A 226 11.06 -18.94 -23.53
C LYS A 226 9.76 -19.74 -23.37
N HIS A 227 8.81 -19.21 -22.60
CA HIS A 227 7.50 -19.83 -22.35
C HIS A 227 6.39 -19.22 -23.22
N LEU A 228 6.70 -18.25 -24.09
CA LEU A 228 5.71 -17.50 -24.86
C LEU A 228 5.88 -17.71 -26.37
N PRO A 229 4.78 -17.84 -27.14
CA PRO A 229 4.87 -17.91 -28.59
C PRO A 229 5.24 -16.53 -29.18
N PRO A 230 5.93 -16.46 -30.33
CA PRO A 230 6.46 -15.20 -30.88
C PRO A 230 5.41 -14.11 -31.12
N ASN A 231 4.19 -14.48 -31.50
CA ASN A 231 3.09 -13.55 -31.72
C ASN A 231 2.63 -12.85 -30.43
N VAL A 232 2.67 -13.54 -29.28
CA VAL A 232 2.32 -12.99 -27.98
C VAL A 232 3.39 -11.99 -27.51
N ILE A 233 4.67 -12.32 -27.73
CA ILE A 233 5.78 -11.42 -27.43
C ILE A 233 5.66 -10.13 -28.24
N ALA A 234 5.50 -10.25 -29.57
CA ALA A 234 5.38 -9.10 -30.47
C ALA A 234 4.21 -8.17 -30.10
N ARG A 235 3.04 -8.75 -29.77
CA ARG A 235 1.86 -7.98 -29.37
C ARG A 235 2.08 -7.21 -28.07
N ASN A 236 2.68 -7.83 -27.05
CA ASN A 236 2.97 -7.16 -25.78
C ASN A 236 3.99 -6.02 -25.94
N MET A 237 4.97 -6.20 -26.82
CA MET A 237 6.01 -5.19 -27.09
C MET A 237 5.54 -4.02 -27.95
N ALA A 238 4.58 -4.25 -28.84
CA ALA A 238 3.99 -3.22 -29.72
C ALA A 238 2.94 -2.35 -29.02
N PHE A 239 2.39 -2.82 -27.90
CA PHE A 239 1.43 -2.07 -27.11
C PHE A 239 2.17 -1.07 -26.24
N GLU A 240 2.09 0.23 -26.53
CA GLU A 240 2.49 1.28 -25.58
C GLU A 240 1.27 1.62 -24.72
N PRO A 241 1.24 1.28 -23.42
CA PRO A 241 0.13 1.68 -22.59
C PRO A 241 0.16 3.20 -22.36
N ASP A 242 -0.97 3.86 -22.59
CA ASP A 242 -1.21 5.27 -22.23
C ASP A 242 -1.17 5.41 -20.69
N TYR A 243 0.00 5.66 -20.12
CA TYR A 243 0.17 6.07 -18.71
C TYR A 243 1.03 7.32 -18.60
#